data_AF-X1A3P6-F1
#
_entry.id   AF-X1A3P6-F1
#
_cell.length_a   1.000
_cell.length_b   1.000
_cell.length_c   1.000
_cell.angle_alpha   90.00
_cell.angle_beta   90.00
_cell.angle_gamma   90.00
#
_symmetry.space_group_name_H-M   'P 1'
#
loop_
_entity.id
_entity.type
_entity.pdbx_description
1 polymer ?
#
loop_
_entity_poly.entity_id
_entity_poly.type
_entity_poly.pdbx_seq_one_letter_code
_entity_poly.pdbx_strand_id
1 'polypeptide(L)'
;MTYTPFEARVLPIFFYYIFLSIFGILITIQMIKKWKERKQIAPLHLSIVFAFFTAAIIVLAIGLAEAAITGYYKEVYRLSLPLAYTMVVIGNIFLYLFASNITDKGKMRKQ
;
A
#
# COMPACT_ATOMS: atom_id res chain seq x y z
N MET A 1 -22.87 -12.45 15.30
CA MET A 1 -21.79 -11.44 15.32
C MET A 1 -22.44 -10.06 15.32
N THR A 2 -22.32 -9.32 16.43
CA THR A 2 -22.73 -7.92 16.50
C THR A 2 -21.61 -7.10 15.87
N TYR A 3 -21.91 -6.35 14.80
CA TYR A 3 -20.90 -5.51 14.16
C TYR A 3 -20.64 -4.27 15.01
N THR A 4 -19.38 -3.85 15.08
CA THR A 4 -19.03 -2.60 15.75
C THR A 4 -19.64 -1.42 15.00
N PRO A 5 -20.39 -0.54 15.69
CA PRO A 5 -20.96 0.65 15.08
C PRO A 5 -19.86 1.64 14.67
N PHE A 6 -20.13 2.43 13.64
CA PHE A 6 -19.23 3.47 13.18
C PHE A 6 -19.09 4.58 14.23
N GLU A 7 -17.86 4.96 14.52
CA GLU A 7 -17.57 6.03 15.45
C GLU A 7 -17.06 7.27 14.72
N ALA A 8 -17.70 8.43 14.95
CA ALA A 8 -17.36 9.68 14.28
C ALA A 8 -15.90 10.12 14.50
N ARG A 9 -15.26 9.67 15.59
CA ARG A 9 -13.83 9.91 15.87
C ARG A 9 -12.88 9.34 14.82
N VAL A 10 -13.35 8.43 13.96
CA VAL A 10 -12.56 7.75 12.93
C VAL A 10 -12.59 8.52 11.60
N LEU A 11 -13.52 9.47 11.42
CA LEU A 11 -13.58 10.33 10.22
C LEU A 11 -12.27 11.03 9.86
N PRO A 12 -11.49 11.59 10.81
CA PRO A 12 -10.20 12.21 10.50
C PRO A 12 -9.24 11.28 9.73
N ILE A 13 -9.25 9.97 10.00
CA ILE A 13 -8.38 8.98 9.35
C ILE A 13 -8.64 8.92 7.83
N PHE A 14 -9.88 9.15 7.41
CA PHE A 14 -10.24 9.17 5.99
C PHE A 14 -9.46 10.23 5.21
N PHE A 15 -9.28 11.44 5.77
CA PHE A 15 -8.50 12.49 5.14
C PHE A 15 -7.01 12.14 5.03
N TYR A 16 -6.46 11.49 6.06
CA TYR A 16 -5.09 10.96 6.00
C TYR A 16 -4.93 9.92 4.90
N TYR A 17 -5.90 9.03 4.71
CA TYR A 17 -5.85 8.04 3.64
C TYR A 17 -5.89 8.68 2.25
N ILE A 18 -6.69 9.73 2.05
CA ILE A 18 -6.69 10.49 0.78
C ILE A 18 -5.31 11.13 0.54
N PHE A 19 -4.77 11.82 1.54
CA PHE A 19 -3.48 12.49 1.43
C PHE A 19 -2.34 11.49 1.13
N LEU A 20 -2.30 10.38 1.87
CA LEU A 20 -1.30 9.33 1.67
C LEU A 20 -1.46 8.65 0.31
N SER A 21 -2.69 8.48 -0.19
CA SER A 21 -2.92 7.92 -1.53
C SER A 21 -2.37 8.84 -2.63
N ILE A 22 -2.63 10.15 -2.53
CA ILE A 22 -2.08 11.14 -3.48
C ILE A 22 -0.55 11.10 -3.44
N PHE A 23 0.04 11.15 -2.24
CA PHE A 23 1.49 11.12 -2.10
C PHE A 23 2.10 9.81 -2.62
N GLY A 24 1.47 8.67 -2.33
CA GLY A 24 1.88 7.36 -2.81
C GLY A 24 1.86 7.26 -4.34
N ILE A 25 0.84 7.81 -5.00
CA ILE A 25 0.77 7.90 -6.47
C ILE A 25 1.91 8.77 -7.01
N LEU A 26 2.15 9.94 -6.42
CA LEU A 26 3.21 10.86 -6.86
C LEU A 26 4.60 10.19 -6.77
N ILE A 27 4.89 9.51 -5.65
CA ILE A 27 6.15 8.78 -5.48
C ILE A 27 6.25 7.63 -6.47
N THR A 28 5.17 6.87 -6.68
CA THR A 28 5.13 5.77 -7.65
C THR A 28 5.50 6.27 -9.05
N ILE A 29 4.90 7.38 -9.50
CA ILE A 29 5.19 7.99 -10.80
C ILE A 29 6.65 8.44 -10.89
N GLN A 30 7.18 9.09 -9.83
CA GLN A 30 8.59 9.50 -9.80
C GLN A 30 9.55 8.31 -9.91
N MET A 31 9.26 7.20 -9.22
CA MET A 31 10.09 5.99 -9.30
C MET A 31 10.05 5.35 -10.68
N ILE A 32 8.88 5.31 -11.33
CA ILE A 32 8.74 4.83 -12.72
C ILE A 32 9.56 5.72 -13.68
N LYS A 33 9.53 7.06 -13.50
CA LYS A 33 10.37 7.97 -14.30
C LYS A 33 11.85 7.67 -14.12
N LYS A 34 12.32 7.55 -12.87
CA LYS A 34 13.71 7.19 -12.56
C LYS A 34 14.11 5.82 -13.10
N TRP A 35 13.20 4.85 -13.10
CA TRP A 35 13.42 3.55 -13.72
C TRP A 35 13.66 3.68 -15.22
N LYS A 36 12.83 4.47 -15.94
CA LYS A 36 12.98 4.70 -17.38
C LYS A 36 14.29 5.40 -17.73
N GLU A 37 14.71 6.37 -16.91
CA GLU A 37 15.96 7.12 -17.10
C GLU A 37 17.20 6.25 -16.86
N ARG A 38 17.24 5.53 -15.74
CA ARG A 38 18.45 4.82 -15.28
C ARG A 38 18.51 3.37 -15.75
N LYS A 39 17.39 2.80 -16.21
CA LYS A 39 17.19 1.38 -16.57
C LYS A 39 17.66 0.39 -15.48
N GLN A 40 17.71 0.84 -14.22
CA GLN A 40 18.07 0.01 -13.07
C GLN A 40 16.84 -0.63 -12.46
N ILE A 41 16.96 -1.88 -12.04
CA ILE A 41 15.83 -2.67 -11.55
C ILE A 41 15.33 -2.20 -10.16
N ALA A 42 16.18 -1.58 -9.34
CA ALA A 42 15.82 -1.16 -7.99
C ALA A 42 14.68 -0.11 -7.95
N PRO A 43 14.71 1.00 -8.72
CA PRO A 43 13.57 1.92 -8.82
C PRO A 43 12.25 1.26 -9.23
N LEU A 44 12.30 0.22 -10.07
CA LEU A 44 11.10 -0.53 -10.46
C LEU A 44 10.49 -1.28 -9.27
N HIS A 45 11.30 -2.03 -8.52
CA HIS A 45 10.82 -2.72 -7.31
C HIS A 45 10.19 -1.72 -6.33
N LEU A 46 10.85 -0.60 -6.09
CA LEU A 46 10.34 0.44 -5.19
C LEU A 46 9.02 1.05 -5.70
N SER A 47 8.88 1.26 -7.01
CA SER A 47 7.60 1.73 -7.59
C SER A 47 6.46 0.74 -7.35
N ILE A 48 6.73 -0.56 -7.42
CA ILE A 48 5.74 -1.61 -7.16
C ILE A 48 5.34 -1.61 -5.67
N VAL A 49 6.30 -1.45 -4.75
CA VAL A 49 6.02 -1.31 -3.31
C VAL A 49 5.04 -0.16 -3.05
N PHE A 50 5.36 1.03 -3.56
CA PHE A 50 4.49 2.20 -3.37
C PHE A 50 3.13 2.03 -4.05
N ALA A 51 3.06 1.36 -5.21
CA ALA A 51 1.78 1.05 -5.85
C ALA A 51 0.90 0.14 -4.98
N PHE A 52 1.45 -0.93 -4.41
CA PHE A 52 0.71 -1.83 -3.53
C PHE A 52 0.29 -1.16 -2.22
N PHE A 53 1.16 -0.36 -1.61
CA PHE A 53 0.82 0.39 -0.40
C PHE A 53 -0.27 1.44 -0.66
N THR A 54 -0.18 2.15 -1.78
CA THR A 54 -1.24 3.09 -2.21
C THR A 54 -2.55 2.35 -2.43
N ALA A 55 -2.55 1.23 -3.15
CA ALA A 55 -3.74 0.42 -3.37
C ALA A 55 -4.36 -0.07 -2.05
N ALA A 56 -3.53 -0.50 -1.09
CA ALA A 56 -3.99 -0.91 0.23
C ALA A 56 -4.70 0.24 0.97
N ILE A 57 -4.14 1.44 0.92
CA ILE A 57 -4.74 2.63 1.55
C ILE A 57 -6.06 3.00 0.87
N ILE A 58 -6.13 2.95 -0.47
CA ILE A 58 -7.36 3.22 -1.22
C ILE A 58 -8.46 2.23 -0.83
N VAL A 59 -8.13 0.94 -0.73
CA VAL A 59 -9.08 -0.11 -0.32
C VAL A 59 -9.59 0.13 1.10
N LEU A 60 -8.71 0.51 2.03
CA LEU A 60 -9.11 0.87 3.39
C LEU A 60 -9.96 2.13 3.41
N ALA A 61 -9.67 3.12 2.56
CA ALA A 61 -10.48 4.33 2.42
C ALA A 61 -11.89 4.01 1.90
N ILE A 62 -12.02 3.14 0.90
CA ILE A 62 -13.31 2.67 0.39
C ILE A 62 -14.11 1.97 1.50
N GLY A 63 -13.47 1.06 2.23
CA GLY A 63 -14.12 0.38 3.36
C GLY A 63 -14.58 1.36 4.44
N LEU A 64 -13.75 2.36 4.76
CA LEU A 64 -14.09 3.37 5.75
C LEU A 64 -15.24 4.27 5.29
N ALA A 65 -15.26 4.64 4.00
CA ALA A 65 -16.37 5.38 3.41
C ALA A 65 -17.68 4.58 3.47
N GLU A 66 -17.63 3.28 3.17
CA GLU A 66 -18.79 2.41 3.30
C GLU A 66 -19.25 2.28 4.76
N ALA A 67 -18.32 2.15 5.71
CA ALA A 67 -18.66 2.12 7.13
C ALA A 67 -19.31 3.43 7.60
N ALA A 68 -18.89 4.58 7.05
CA ALA A 68 -19.51 5.87 7.35
C ALA A 68 -20.94 5.98 6.78
N ILE A 69 -21.21 5.38 5.63
CA ILE A 69 -22.54 5.37 4.99
C ILE A 69 -23.49 4.38 5.68
N THR A 70 -23.01 3.17 5.95
CA THR A 70 -23.81 2.08 6.52
C THR A 70 -23.93 2.13 8.04
N GLY A 71 -23.06 2.89 8.71
CA GLY A 71 -23.01 3.03 10.16
C GLY A 71 -22.37 1.84 10.89
N TYR A 72 -21.80 0.87 10.18
CA TYR A 72 -21.16 -0.33 10.75
C TYR A 72 -19.89 -0.70 9.99
N TYR A 73 -18.88 -1.23 10.70
CA TYR A 73 -17.61 -1.67 10.08
C TYR A 73 -17.66 -3.02 9.34
N LYS A 74 -18.83 -3.43 8.85
CA LYS A 74 -19.05 -4.78 8.31
C LYS A 74 -18.14 -5.12 7.14
N GLU A 75 -18.12 -4.29 6.10
CA GLU A 75 -17.33 -4.56 4.90
C GLU A 75 -15.84 -4.27 5.08
N VAL A 76 -15.49 -3.38 6.02
CA VAL A 76 -14.09 -3.17 6.45
C VAL A 76 -13.47 -4.47 6.92
N TYR A 77 -14.16 -5.22 7.79
CA TYR A 77 -13.65 -6.49 8.32
C TYR A 77 -13.73 -7.65 7.32
N ARG A 78 -14.75 -7.66 6.44
CA ARG A 78 -14.96 -8.77 5.49
C ARG A 78 -14.03 -8.70 4.29
N LEU A 79 -13.78 -7.51 3.76
CA LEU A 79 -13.12 -7.35 2.46
C LEU A 79 -11.92 -6.40 2.54
N SER A 80 -12.11 -5.18 3.07
CA SER A 80 -11.06 -4.16 2.98
C SER A 80 -9.80 -4.53 3.76
N LEU A 81 -9.94 -5.01 5.00
CA LEU A 81 -8.79 -5.38 5.84
C LEU A 81 -8.02 -6.59 5.29
N PRO A 82 -8.64 -7.73 4.95
CA PRO A 82 -7.92 -8.86 4.35
C PRO A 82 -7.22 -8.49 3.04
N LEU A 83 -7.88 -7.71 2.18
CA LEU A 83 -7.33 -7.29 0.89
C LEU A 83 -6.14 -6.34 1.09
N ALA A 84 -6.28 -5.32 1.94
CA ALA A 84 -5.20 -4.39 2.27
C ALA A 84 -4.00 -5.10 2.91
N TYR A 85 -4.25 -6.05 3.81
CA TYR A 85 -3.20 -6.86 4.41
C TYR A 85 -2.43 -7.65 3.35
N THR A 86 -3.15 -8.29 2.42
CA THR A 86 -2.53 -9.04 1.31
C THR A 86 -1.67 -8.13 0.43
N MET A 87 -2.14 -6.93 0.12
CA MET A 87 -1.38 -5.94 -0.65
C MET A 87 -0.10 -5.51 0.09
N VAL A 88 -0.17 -5.30 1.41
CA VAL A 88 1.02 -4.99 2.23
C VAL A 88 2.02 -6.14 2.22
N VAL A 89 1.56 -7.39 2.33
CA VAL A 89 2.43 -8.57 2.24
C VAL A 89 3.15 -8.63 0.89
N ILE A 90 2.42 -8.44 -0.21
CA ILE A 90 3.02 -8.41 -1.55
C ILE A 90 4.03 -7.26 -1.66
N GLY A 91 3.67 -6.06 -1.18
CA GLY A 91 4.59 -4.92 -1.12
C GLY A 91 5.87 -5.23 -0.34
N ASN A 92 5.78 -5.93 0.78
CA ASN A 92 6.95 -6.33 1.58
C ASN A 92 7.86 -7.31 0.84
N ILE A 93 7.33 -8.21 0.00
CA ILE A 93 8.14 -9.08 -0.86
C ILE A 93 8.97 -8.23 -1.83
N PHE A 94 8.35 -7.25 -2.50
CA PHE A 94 9.08 -6.35 -3.40
C PHE A 94 10.08 -5.45 -2.66
N LEU A 95 9.75 -5.04 -1.43
CA LEU A 95 10.66 -4.28 -0.58
C LEU A 95 11.90 -5.10 -0.19
N TYR A 96 11.71 -6.38 0.11
CA TYR A 96 12.81 -7.31 0.34
C TYR A 96 13.69 -7.48 -0.91
N LEU A 97 13.07 -7.65 -2.09
CA LEU A 97 13.81 -7.73 -3.36
C LEU A 97 14.59 -6.44 -3.65
N PHE A 98 13.99 -5.27 -3.39
CA PHE A 98 14.67 -3.98 -3.48
C PHE A 98 15.88 -3.92 -2.54
N ALA A 99 15.70 -4.26 -1.26
CA ALA A 99 16.75 -4.25 -0.25
C ALA A 99 17.89 -5.21 -0.60
N SER A 100 17.57 -6.41 -1.07
CA SER A 100 18.53 -7.41 -1.56
C SER A 100 19.34 -6.88 -2.74
N ASN A 101 18.68 -6.18 -3.69
CA ASN A 101 19.33 -5.63 -4.87
C ASN A 101 20.35 -4.53 -4.52
N ILE A 102 20.03 -3.65 -3.57
CA ILE A 102 20.92 -2.55 -3.18
C ILE A 102 22.04 -2.97 -2.20
N THR A 103 21.85 -4.05 -1.45
CA THR A 103 22.84 -4.54 -0.46
C THR A 103 23.70 -5.69 -0.97
N ASP A 104 23.51 -6.14 -2.21
CA ASP A 104 24.12 -7.34 -2.81
C ASP A 104 23.95 -8.63 -1.96
N LYS A 105 23.09 -8.61 -0.94
CA LYS A 105 22.74 -9.77 -0.12
C LYS A 105 21.87 -10.71 -0.94
N GLY A 106 22.47 -11.78 -1.46
CA GLY A 106 21.79 -12.79 -2.29
C GLY A 106 22.52 -13.15 -3.58
N LYS A 107 23.51 -12.35 -4.01
CA LYS A 107 24.48 -12.81 -5.00
C LYS A 107 25.43 -13.78 -4.31
N MET A 108 25.28 -15.09 -4.54
CA MET A 108 26.38 -16.01 -4.31
C MET A 108 27.58 -15.46 -5.09
N ARG A 109 28.65 -15.08 -4.37
CA ARG A 109 29.94 -14.75 -4.97
C ARG A 109 30.33 -15.97 -5.81
N LYS A 110 30.20 -15.87 -7.13
CA LYS A 110 30.97 -16.74 -8.03
C LYS A 110 32.42 -16.27 -7.86
N GLN A 111 33.13 -16.94 -6.95
CA GLN A 111 34.59 -16.97 -6.95
C GLN A 111 35.07 -17.72 -8.19
#